data_AF-A0A264VYW5-F1
#
_entry.id   AF-A0A264VYW5-F1
#
_cell.length_a   1.000
_cell.length_b   1.000
_cell.length_c   1.000
_cell.angle_alpha   90.00
_cell.angle_beta   90.00
_cell.angle_gamma   90.00
#
_symmetry.space_group_name_H-M   'P 1'
#
loop_
_entity.id
_entity.type
_entity.pdbx_description
1 polymer ?
#
loop_
_entity_poly.entity_id
_entity_poly.type
_entity_poly.pdbx_seq_one_letter_code
_entity_poly.pdbx_strand_id
1 'polypeptide(L)'
;MSQFFYIHPDNPQARLISQSVEILNKGGVIVYPTDSGYAIGCRLEEKDALQRICRIRQLDANHNFTLMCRDLSELSNYAHVDNTVFRLIKNNTPGNYTFILRATKEVPRRLMNEKRKTIGLRVPSNPIARDLLEAVGEPLMSTSLIMPGDDFTQSDPEEIRDLLDKQVDLVIHGGYIGQKPTTVIDFTDDTPVVARVGTGDPTPFE
;
A
#
# COMPACT_ATOMS: atom_id res chain seq x y z
N MET A 1 21.86 -6.29 5.51
CA MET A 1 21.78 -6.03 4.05
C MET A 1 20.47 -6.62 3.60
N SER A 2 19.71 -5.84 2.85
CA SER A 2 18.43 -6.22 2.31
C SER A 2 18.67 -7.31 1.28
N GLN A 3 17.75 -8.26 1.19
CA GLN A 3 17.68 -9.10 0.00
C GLN A 3 17.22 -8.26 -1.19
N PHE A 4 17.59 -8.68 -2.40
CA PHE A 4 17.22 -8.01 -3.63
C PHE A 4 16.72 -9.04 -4.65
N PHE A 5 15.42 -9.03 -4.93
CA PHE A 5 14.79 -10.02 -5.82
C PHE A 5 14.40 -9.38 -7.14
N TYR A 6 14.91 -9.90 -8.25
CA TYR A 6 14.41 -9.58 -9.58
C TYR A 6 13.20 -10.44 -9.89
N ILE A 7 12.01 -9.83 -9.87
CA ILE A 7 10.75 -10.50 -10.17
C ILE A 7 10.21 -9.94 -11.48
N HIS A 8 9.81 -10.82 -12.40
CA HIS A 8 9.27 -10.37 -13.69
C HIS A 8 7.92 -9.67 -13.48
N PRO A 9 7.73 -8.43 -13.97
CA PRO A 9 6.52 -7.64 -13.69
C PRO A 9 5.23 -8.27 -14.22
N ASP A 10 5.28 -8.91 -15.39
CA ASP A 10 4.09 -9.49 -16.02
C ASP A 10 3.86 -10.97 -15.71
N ASN A 11 4.87 -11.66 -15.19
CA ASN A 11 4.81 -13.10 -14.91
C ASN A 11 5.65 -13.43 -13.68
N PRO A 12 5.20 -13.02 -12.48
CA PRO A 12 5.99 -13.13 -11.26
C PRO A 12 6.36 -14.58 -10.95
N GLN A 13 7.63 -14.83 -10.62
CA GLN A 13 8.08 -16.18 -10.30
C GLN A 13 7.54 -16.59 -8.93
N ALA A 14 6.64 -17.58 -8.88
CA ALA A 14 6.00 -18.07 -7.65
C ALA A 14 6.99 -18.39 -6.51
N ARG A 15 8.20 -18.89 -6.84
CA ARG A 15 9.26 -19.15 -5.87
C ARG A 15 9.73 -17.87 -5.16
N LEU A 16 9.94 -16.78 -5.90
CA LEU A 16 10.40 -15.51 -5.33
C LEU A 16 9.29 -14.80 -4.55
N ILE A 17 8.04 -14.93 -5.01
CA ILE A 17 6.87 -14.49 -4.25
C ILE A 17 6.81 -15.22 -2.91
N SER A 18 6.90 -16.55 -2.91
CA SER A 18 6.89 -17.37 -1.69
C SER A 18 8.01 -16.98 -0.72
N GLN A 19 9.24 -16.76 -1.23
CA GLN A 19 10.35 -16.27 -0.40
C GLN A 19 10.11 -14.87 0.18
N SER A 20 9.44 -14.00 -0.57
CA SER A 20 9.03 -12.67 -0.08
C SER A 20 8.01 -12.78 1.06
N VAL A 21 7.05 -13.72 0.94
CA VAL A 21 6.08 -14.03 1.99
C VAL A 21 6.76 -14.61 3.24
N GLU A 22 7.77 -15.47 3.09
CA GLU A 22 8.55 -15.97 4.23
C GLU A 22 9.26 -14.85 5.01
N ILE A 23 9.75 -13.81 4.31
CA ILE A 23 10.36 -12.63 4.95
C ILE A 23 9.30 -11.83 5.71
N LEU A 24 8.13 -11.60 5.10
CA LEU A 24 7.00 -10.94 5.74
C LEU A 24 6.53 -11.69 7.01
N ASN A 25 6.41 -13.02 6.93
CA ASN A 25 5.99 -13.87 8.05
C ASN A 25 7.01 -13.91 9.21
N LYS A 26 8.25 -13.48 8.97
CA LYS A 26 9.29 -13.32 10.00
C LYS A 26 9.32 -11.90 10.59
N GLY A 27 8.32 -11.06 10.30
CA GLY A 27 8.27 -9.67 10.74
C GLY A 27 9.09 -8.70 9.88
N GLY A 28 9.44 -9.11 8.66
CA GLY A 28 10.24 -8.29 7.75
C GLY A 28 9.47 -7.10 7.16
N VAL A 29 10.23 -6.06 6.82
CA VAL A 29 9.78 -4.91 6.03
C VAL A 29 10.27 -5.09 4.59
N ILE A 30 9.35 -5.00 3.63
CA ILE A 30 9.68 -5.16 2.21
C ILE A 30 9.33 -3.90 1.42
N VAL A 31 10.06 -3.67 0.34
CA VAL A 31 9.73 -2.70 -0.71
C VAL A 31 9.30 -3.47 -1.95
N TYR A 32 8.14 -3.12 -2.50
CA TYR A 32 7.54 -3.85 -3.62
C TYR A 32 6.88 -2.90 -4.63
N PRO A 33 6.85 -3.28 -5.92
CA PRO A 33 6.27 -2.47 -6.98
C PRO A 33 4.74 -2.43 -6.91
N THR A 34 4.14 -1.30 -7.27
CA THR A 34 2.68 -1.18 -7.50
C THR A 34 2.41 -0.45 -8.82
N ASP A 35 1.14 -0.32 -9.21
CA ASP A 35 0.74 0.43 -10.41
C ASP A 35 1.01 1.95 -10.34
N SER A 36 1.25 2.48 -9.14
CA SER A 36 1.44 3.91 -8.87
C SER A 36 2.69 4.15 -8.01
N GLY A 37 3.81 3.59 -8.46
CA GLY A 37 5.11 3.67 -7.80
C GLY A 37 5.42 2.52 -6.84
N TYR A 38 6.60 2.56 -6.21
CA TYR A 38 6.96 1.59 -5.18
C TYR A 38 6.25 1.87 -3.84
N ALA A 39 5.95 0.81 -3.11
CA ALA A 39 5.41 0.84 -1.78
C ALA A 39 6.35 0.15 -0.80
N ILE A 40 6.29 0.56 0.47
CA ILE A 40 6.94 -0.14 1.58
C ILE A 40 5.85 -0.73 2.48
N GLY A 41 6.01 -1.98 2.90
CA GLY A 41 4.98 -2.66 3.68
C GLY A 41 5.48 -3.81 4.54
N CYS A 42 4.60 -4.24 5.44
CA CYS A 42 4.78 -5.38 6.34
C CYS A 42 3.42 -6.01 6.67
N ARG A 43 3.43 -7.12 7.42
CA ARG A 43 2.20 -7.75 7.95
C ARG A 43 1.48 -6.81 8.92
N LEU A 44 0.15 -6.97 9.01
CA LEU A 44 -0.75 -6.18 9.86
C LEU A 44 -0.40 -6.26 11.34
N GLU A 45 0.05 -7.43 11.82
CA GLU A 45 0.26 -7.74 13.23
C GLU A 45 1.66 -7.35 13.75
N GLU A 46 2.55 -6.96 12.84
CA GLU A 46 3.95 -6.66 13.15
C GLU A 46 4.15 -5.22 13.63
N LYS A 47 4.41 -5.06 14.93
CA LYS A 47 4.57 -3.73 15.56
C LYS A 47 5.92 -3.11 15.24
N ASP A 48 6.98 -3.90 15.30
CA ASP A 48 8.34 -3.40 15.09
C ASP A 48 8.58 -3.03 13.63
N ALA A 49 8.02 -3.81 12.70
CA ALA A 49 8.04 -3.51 11.27
C ALA A 49 7.31 -2.20 10.95
N LEU A 50 6.14 -1.96 11.55
CA LEU A 50 5.43 -0.68 11.43
C LEU A 50 6.30 0.48 11.93
N GLN A 51 6.92 0.36 13.10
CA GLN A 51 7.78 1.43 13.65
C GLN A 51 8.96 1.73 12.72
N ARG A 52 9.56 0.70 12.10
CA ARG A 52 10.62 0.89 11.11
C ARG A 52 10.11 1.66 9.89
N ILE A 53 8.94 1.30 9.36
CA ILE A 53 8.31 2.02 8.24
C ILE A 53 8.07 3.49 8.60
N CYS A 54 7.50 3.78 9.78
CA CYS A 54 7.28 5.15 10.23
C CYS A 54 8.58 5.97 10.31
N ARG A 55 9.69 5.36 10.75
CA ARG A 55 11.00 6.02 10.81
C ARG A 55 11.57 6.31 9.41
N ILE A 56 11.55 5.31 8.53
CA ILE A 56 12.03 5.45 7.13
C ILE A 56 11.26 6.56 6.42
N ARG A 57 9.95 6.63 6.66
CA ARG A 57 9.03 7.51 5.95
C ARG A 57 8.72 8.82 6.66
N GLN A 58 9.27 9.01 7.86
CA GLN A 58 9.05 10.18 8.71
C GLN A 58 7.56 10.57 8.81
N LEU A 59 6.71 9.55 8.98
CA LEU A 59 5.27 9.74 9.01
C LEU A 59 4.85 10.37 10.34
N ASP A 60 4.01 11.40 10.25
CA ASP A 60 3.38 11.99 11.43
C ASP A 60 2.22 11.12 11.96
N ALA A 61 1.73 11.45 13.15
CA ALA A 61 0.63 10.73 13.79
C ALA A 61 -0.73 10.92 13.10
N ASN A 62 -0.86 11.87 12.17
CA ASN A 62 -2.09 12.14 11.44
C ASN A 62 -2.15 11.38 10.11
N HIS A 63 -1.02 10.88 9.61
CA HIS A 63 -0.94 10.14 8.36
C HIS A 63 -1.79 8.87 8.41
N ASN A 64 -2.61 8.65 7.38
CA ASN A 64 -3.34 7.41 7.25
C ASN A 64 -2.41 6.33 6.67
N PHE A 65 -2.21 5.24 7.40
CA PHE A 65 -1.65 4.02 6.81
C PHE A 65 -2.60 3.47 5.76
N THR A 66 -2.05 2.70 4.82
CA THR A 66 -2.84 2.04 3.78
C THR A 66 -2.81 0.54 3.98
N LEU A 67 -3.97 -0.11 3.96
CA LEU A 67 -4.05 -1.54 3.78
C LEU A 67 -4.11 -1.84 2.29
N MET A 68 -3.09 -2.54 1.82
CA MET A 68 -3.05 -3.06 0.47
C MET A 68 -3.85 -4.36 0.45
N CYS A 69 -4.99 -4.38 -0.23
CA CYS A 69 -5.93 -5.49 -0.30
C CYS A 69 -5.89 -6.15 -1.67
N ARG A 70 -6.10 -7.46 -1.76
CA ARG A 70 -6.09 -8.20 -3.03
C ARG A 70 -7.26 -7.83 -3.95
N ASP A 71 -8.41 -7.49 -3.35
CA ASP A 71 -9.65 -7.21 -4.06
C ASP A 71 -10.63 -6.38 -3.19
N LEU A 72 -11.77 -6.01 -3.79
CA LEU A 72 -12.82 -5.25 -3.13
C LEU A 72 -13.54 -6.03 -2.01
N SER A 73 -13.61 -7.35 -2.12
CA SER A 73 -14.23 -8.20 -1.11
C SER A 73 -13.40 -8.19 0.17
N GLU A 74 -12.07 -8.30 0.05
CA GLU A 74 -11.16 -8.19 1.18
C GLU A 74 -11.21 -6.78 1.79
N LEU A 75 -11.16 -5.73 0.96
CA LEU A 75 -11.28 -4.34 1.40
C LEU A 75 -12.51 -4.11 2.29
N SER A 76 -13.66 -4.68 1.89
CA SER A 76 -14.94 -4.53 2.60
C SER A 76 -14.97 -5.21 3.98
N ASN A 77 -14.01 -6.11 4.29
CA ASN A 77 -13.86 -6.67 5.63
C ASN A 77 -13.19 -5.68 6.59
N TYR A 78 -12.34 -4.78 6.06
CA TYR A 78 -11.51 -3.87 6.85
C TYR A 78 -12.06 -2.43 6.94
N ALA A 79 -13.04 -2.08 6.11
CA ALA A 79 -13.77 -0.81 6.25
C ALA A 79 -15.28 -0.95 6.11
N HIS A 80 -15.96 0.00 6.75
CA HIS A 80 -17.38 0.22 6.52
C HIS A 80 -17.58 0.93 5.18
N VAL A 81 -18.33 0.29 4.29
CA VAL A 81 -18.63 0.80 2.95
C VAL A 81 -20.15 0.75 2.76
N ASP A 82 -20.77 1.90 2.53
CA ASP A 82 -22.19 1.94 2.15
C ASP A 82 -22.40 1.62 0.66
N ASN A 83 -23.65 1.47 0.23
CA ASN A 83 -23.97 1.07 -1.15
C ASN A 83 -23.57 2.10 -2.22
N THR A 84 -23.50 3.39 -1.88
CA THR A 84 -23.12 4.44 -2.83
C THR A 84 -21.60 4.46 -2.99
N VAL A 85 -20.88 4.48 -1.87
CA VAL A 85 -19.42 4.40 -1.84
C VAL A 85 -18.93 3.10 -2.47
N PHE A 86 -19.60 1.97 -2.20
CA PHE A 86 -19.24 0.68 -2.80
C PHE A 86 -19.31 0.70 -4.33
N ARG A 87 -20.35 1.32 -4.91
CA ARG A 87 -20.49 1.46 -6.37
C ARG A 87 -19.37 2.32 -6.96
N LEU A 88 -19.02 3.42 -6.30
CA LEU A 88 -17.91 4.29 -6.72
C LEU A 88 -16.59 3.55 -6.67
N ILE A 89 -16.27 2.89 -5.56
CA ILE A 89 -15.05 2.11 -5.41
C ILE A 89 -15.00 1.00 -6.46
N LYS A 90 -16.07 0.20 -6.61
CA LYS A 90 -16.15 -0.90 -7.58
C LYS A 90 -15.84 -0.45 -9.01
N ASN A 91 -16.35 0.72 -9.42
CA ASN A 91 -16.13 1.24 -10.77
C ASN A 91 -14.74 1.87 -10.97
N ASN A 92 -14.00 2.10 -9.89
CA ASN A 92 -12.68 2.75 -9.88
C ASN A 92 -11.60 1.87 -9.23
N THR A 93 -11.80 0.55 -9.22
CA THR A 93 -10.87 -0.43 -8.63
C THR A 93 -10.72 -1.59 -9.61
N PRO A 94 -9.51 -2.16 -9.80
CA PRO A 94 -8.24 -1.92 -9.07
C PRO A 94 -7.42 -0.72 -9.59
N GLY A 95 -6.41 -0.35 -8.80
CA GLY A 95 -5.24 0.43 -9.23
C GLY A 95 -5.11 1.80 -8.56
N ASN A 96 -5.33 2.83 -9.36
CA ASN A 96 -4.79 4.20 -9.23
C ASN A 96 -5.33 5.04 -8.05
N TYR A 97 -6.00 4.41 -7.09
CA TYR A 97 -6.71 5.09 -6.02
C TYR A 97 -6.33 4.52 -4.65
N THR A 98 -6.33 5.39 -3.65
CA THR A 98 -6.39 5.03 -2.24
C THR A 98 -7.65 5.65 -1.65
N PHE A 99 -8.48 4.85 -0.99
CA PHE A 99 -9.74 5.28 -0.40
C PHE A 99 -9.61 5.38 1.12
N ILE A 100 -9.83 6.56 1.70
CA ILE A 100 -9.87 6.73 3.15
C ILE A 100 -11.30 6.46 3.61
N LEU A 101 -11.46 5.44 4.45
CA LEU A 101 -12.75 4.97 4.94
C LEU A 101 -12.72 4.77 6.46
N ARG A 102 -13.89 4.65 7.08
CA ARG A 102 -14.00 4.26 8.49
C ARG A 102 -13.62 2.79 8.65
N ALA A 103 -12.62 2.52 9.50
CA ALA A 103 -12.12 1.17 9.73
C ALA A 103 -13.13 0.31 10.51
N THR A 104 -13.18 -0.99 10.21
CA THR A 104 -13.87 -1.96 11.06
C THR A 104 -13.02 -2.35 12.28
N LYS A 105 -13.53 -3.26 13.10
CA LYS A 105 -12.78 -3.80 14.25
C LYS A 105 -11.64 -4.75 13.84
N GLU A 106 -11.64 -5.25 12.60
CA GLU A 106 -10.59 -6.13 12.07
C GLU A 106 -9.26 -5.38 11.88
N VAL A 107 -9.31 -4.06 11.71
CA VAL A 107 -8.10 -3.25 11.60
C VAL A 107 -7.50 -3.05 13.01
N PRO A 108 -6.20 -3.35 13.22
CA PRO A 108 -5.55 -3.03 14.49
C PRO A 108 -5.63 -1.54 14.82
N ARG A 109 -6.03 -1.19 16.05
CA ARG A 109 -6.22 0.22 16.48
C ARG A 109 -5.01 1.12 16.19
N ARG A 110 -3.80 0.59 16.26
CA ARG A 110 -2.54 1.31 15.97
C ARG A 110 -2.36 1.74 14.51
N LEU A 111 -3.11 1.14 13.59
CA LEU A 111 -3.08 1.47 12.17
C LEU A 111 -4.16 2.49 11.80
N MET A 112 -5.17 2.66 12.66
CA MET A 112 -6.23 3.63 12.43
C MET A 112 -5.74 5.03 12.79
N ASN A 113 -6.22 6.04 12.07
CA ASN A 113 -6.14 7.42 12.55
C ASN A 113 -6.86 7.52 13.91
N GLU A 114 -6.16 8.02 14.93
CA GLU A 114 -6.67 7.99 16.31
C GLU A 114 -7.97 8.78 16.50
N LYS A 115 -8.12 9.90 15.80
CA LYS A 115 -9.27 10.81 15.95
C LYS A 115 -10.46 10.36 15.10
N ARG A 116 -10.21 10.08 13.82
CA ARG A 116 -11.29 9.79 12.86
C ARG A 116 -11.65 8.30 12.79
N LYS A 117 -10.81 7.41 13.34
CA LYS A 117 -10.93 5.94 13.22
C LYS A 117 -10.94 5.49 11.75
N THR A 118 -10.06 6.09 10.96
CA THR A 118 -10.00 5.88 9.51
C THR A 118 -8.76 5.11 9.10
N ILE A 119 -8.81 4.50 7.92
CA ILE A 119 -7.71 3.79 7.30
C ILE A 119 -7.75 4.02 5.79
N GLY A 120 -6.58 4.12 5.16
CA GLY A 120 -6.47 4.08 3.69
C GLY A 120 -6.62 2.64 3.21
N LEU A 121 -7.32 2.44 2.11
CA LEU A 121 -7.49 1.13 1.47
C LEU A 121 -7.16 1.24 0.00
N ARG A 122 -6.40 0.27 -0.50
CA ARG A 122 -5.97 0.24 -1.90
C ARG A 122 -6.00 -1.17 -2.41
N VAL A 123 -6.47 -1.35 -3.64
CA VAL A 123 -6.37 -2.62 -4.36
C VAL A 123 -5.43 -2.38 -5.55
N PRO A 124 -4.23 -2.97 -5.59
CA PRO A 124 -3.28 -2.72 -6.67
C PRO A 124 -3.65 -3.53 -7.92
N SER A 125 -3.26 -3.04 -9.09
CA SER A 125 -3.41 -3.77 -10.36
C SER A 125 -2.10 -4.44 -10.84
N ASN A 126 -0.96 -4.11 -10.22
CA ASN A 126 0.35 -4.69 -10.54
C ASN A 126 0.40 -6.20 -10.21
N PRO A 127 0.86 -7.08 -11.14
CA PRO A 127 0.87 -8.53 -10.91
C PRO A 127 1.71 -8.97 -9.71
N ILE A 128 2.90 -8.39 -9.49
CA ILE A 128 3.74 -8.72 -8.34
C ILE A 128 3.02 -8.42 -7.02
N ALA A 129 2.41 -7.23 -6.90
CA ALA A 129 1.65 -6.87 -5.71
C ALA A 129 0.46 -7.80 -5.48
N ARG A 130 -0.26 -8.17 -6.54
CA ARG A 130 -1.40 -9.08 -6.47
C ARG A 130 -0.98 -10.48 -6.02
N ASP A 131 0.06 -11.05 -6.62
CA ASP A 131 0.59 -12.38 -6.29
C ASP A 131 1.13 -12.42 -4.85
N LEU A 132 1.76 -11.32 -4.39
CA LEU A 132 2.16 -11.17 -2.99
C LEU A 132 0.94 -11.23 -2.06
N LEU A 133 -0.11 -10.46 -2.33
CA LEU A 133 -1.31 -10.40 -1.47
C LEU A 133 -2.07 -11.73 -1.46
N GLU A 134 -2.16 -12.40 -2.61
CA GLU A 134 -2.76 -13.72 -2.73
C GLU A 134 -1.98 -14.76 -1.90
N ALA A 135 -0.65 -14.77 -2.00
CA ALA A 135 0.21 -15.69 -1.25
C ALA A 135 0.27 -15.39 0.26
N VAL A 136 0.15 -14.11 0.65
CA VAL A 136 0.10 -13.66 2.06
C VAL A 136 -1.22 -14.06 2.73
N GLY A 137 -2.33 -14.03 1.98
CA GLY A 137 -3.66 -14.40 2.44
C GLY A 137 -4.38 -13.35 3.30
N GLU A 138 -3.79 -12.17 3.48
CA GLU A 138 -4.35 -11.01 4.17
C GLU A 138 -3.78 -9.70 3.60
N PRO A 139 -4.35 -8.53 3.92
CA PRO A 139 -3.77 -7.25 3.50
C PRO A 139 -2.40 -6.99 4.09
N LEU A 140 -1.58 -6.26 3.34
CA LEU A 140 -0.32 -5.71 3.87
C LEU A 140 -0.54 -4.29 4.37
N MET A 141 -0.06 -4.01 5.58
CA MET A 141 0.10 -2.63 6.03
C MET A 141 1.20 -1.99 5.20
N SER A 142 0.84 -0.94 4.46
CA SER A 142 1.70 -0.33 3.45
C SER A 142 1.58 1.18 3.43
N THR A 143 2.57 1.81 2.80
CA THR A 143 2.54 3.23 2.42
C THR A 143 3.26 3.40 1.09
N SER A 144 2.87 4.41 0.30
CA SER A 144 3.65 4.81 -0.87
C SER A 144 5.05 5.21 -0.43
N LEU A 145 6.09 4.76 -1.14
CA LEU A 145 7.48 5.08 -0.83
C LEU A 145 7.84 6.45 -1.40
N ILE A 146 7.49 7.53 -0.69
CA ILE A 146 7.74 8.94 -1.07
C ILE A 146 8.73 9.57 -0.09
N MET A 147 10.03 9.59 -0.37
CA MET A 147 11.02 9.96 0.65
C MET A 147 10.78 11.35 1.27
N PRO A 148 11.19 11.59 2.52
CA PRO A 148 10.91 12.86 3.20
C PRO A 148 11.43 14.06 2.39
N GLY A 149 10.54 15.02 2.10
CA GLY A 149 10.84 16.18 1.26
C GLY A 149 10.45 16.02 -0.21
N ASP A 150 10.07 14.83 -0.64
CA ASP A 150 9.58 14.56 -2.00
C ASP A 150 8.04 14.57 -2.05
N ASP A 151 7.52 14.89 -3.23
CA ASP A 151 6.08 14.75 -3.57
C ASP A 151 5.79 13.54 -4.48
N PHE A 152 6.84 12.81 -4.87
CA PHE A 152 6.79 11.75 -5.85
C PHE A 152 7.25 10.41 -5.26
N THR A 153 6.70 9.31 -5.78
CA THR A 153 7.08 7.97 -5.34
C THR A 153 8.41 7.56 -5.95
N GLN A 154 9.20 6.84 -5.17
CA GLN A 154 10.37 6.14 -5.67
C GLN A 154 9.96 5.16 -6.79
N SER A 155 10.80 5.08 -7.81
CA SER A 155 10.49 4.45 -9.11
C SER A 155 11.59 3.56 -9.65
N ASP A 156 12.83 3.85 -9.26
CA ASP A 156 14.02 3.10 -9.65
C ASP A 156 14.38 2.10 -8.54
N PRO A 157 14.27 0.79 -8.78
CA PRO A 157 14.60 -0.23 -7.78
C PRO A 157 16.08 -0.24 -7.37
N GLU A 158 17.01 0.19 -8.23
CA GLU A 158 18.43 0.27 -7.86
C GLU A 158 18.69 1.48 -6.94
N GLU A 159 18.09 2.64 -7.21
CA GLU A 159 18.15 3.78 -6.28
C GLU A 159 17.51 3.43 -4.92
N ILE A 160 16.36 2.76 -4.94
CA ILE A 160 15.69 2.28 -3.72
C ILE A 160 16.62 1.37 -2.92
N ARG A 161 17.33 0.45 -3.59
CA ARG A 161 18.30 -0.44 -2.95
C ARG A 161 19.40 0.37 -2.28
N ASP A 162 20.02 1.30 -2.99
CA ASP A 162 21.11 2.12 -2.44
C ASP A 162 20.66 2.95 -1.23
N LEU A 163 19.44 3.49 -1.27
CA LEU A 163 18.87 4.28 -0.19
C LEU A 163 18.47 3.44 1.05
N LEU A 164 17.94 2.23 0.84
CA LEU A 164 17.25 1.46 1.87
C LEU A 164 17.89 0.10 2.23
N ASP A 165 19.02 -0.29 1.62
CA ASP A 165 19.65 -1.60 1.80
C ASP A 165 19.86 -2.02 3.27
N LYS A 166 20.07 -1.06 4.18
CA LYS A 166 20.29 -1.35 5.60
C LYS A 166 19.04 -1.16 6.47
N GLN A 167 17.93 -0.71 5.87
CA GLN A 167 16.73 -0.28 6.58
C GLN A 167 15.56 -1.26 6.38
N VAL A 168 15.54 -1.98 5.25
CA VAL A 168 14.52 -2.97 4.90
C VAL A 168 15.13 -4.37 4.75
N ASP A 169 14.29 -5.40 4.77
CA ASP A 169 14.70 -6.80 4.71
C ASP A 169 14.69 -7.34 3.26
N LEU A 170 13.87 -6.74 2.40
CA LEU A 170 13.76 -7.08 0.98
C LEU A 170 13.41 -5.83 0.15
N VAL A 171 14.05 -5.71 -1.01
CA VAL A 171 13.60 -4.87 -2.12
C VAL A 171 13.32 -5.79 -3.31
N ILE A 172 12.11 -5.70 -3.85
CA ILE A 172 11.70 -6.43 -5.05
C ILE A 172 11.90 -5.53 -6.26
N HIS A 173 12.85 -5.84 -7.12
CA HIS A 173 12.99 -5.22 -8.42
C HIS A 173 11.89 -5.74 -9.36
N GLY A 174 10.84 -4.93 -9.55
CA GLY A 174 9.75 -5.19 -10.51
C GLY A 174 9.80 -4.32 -11.76
N GLY A 175 10.96 -3.70 -12.05
CA GLY A 175 11.12 -2.76 -13.15
C GLY A 175 10.96 -1.30 -12.73
N TYR A 176 11.08 -0.41 -13.72
CA TYR A 176 10.97 1.04 -13.57
C TYR A 176 9.51 1.47 -13.71
N ILE A 177 9.00 2.19 -12.71
CA ILE A 177 7.57 2.51 -12.58
C ILE A 177 7.38 4.03 -12.57
N GLY A 178 6.19 4.52 -12.92
CA GLY A 178 5.89 5.95 -12.79
C GLY A 178 6.06 6.46 -11.35
N GLN A 179 6.51 7.71 -11.21
CA GLN A 179 6.72 8.37 -9.91
C GLN A 179 5.44 9.03 -9.36
N LYS A 180 4.34 8.98 -10.11
CA LYS A 180 3.09 9.63 -9.71
C LYS A 180 2.37 8.74 -8.70
N PRO A 181 2.05 9.22 -7.48
CA PRO A 181 1.31 8.43 -6.51
C PRO A 181 -0.16 8.27 -6.90
N THR A 182 -0.90 7.45 -6.16
CA THR A 182 -2.35 7.30 -6.35
C THR A 182 -3.10 8.60 -6.06
N THR A 183 -4.24 8.77 -6.73
CA THR A 183 -5.28 9.71 -6.28
C THR A 183 -5.83 9.22 -4.93
N VAL A 184 -6.07 10.14 -4.00
CA VAL A 184 -6.58 9.80 -2.66
C VAL A 184 -7.95 10.43 -2.50
N ILE A 185 -8.95 9.60 -2.24
CA ILE A 185 -10.34 10.03 -2.04
C ILE A 185 -10.73 9.71 -0.59
N ASP A 186 -11.24 10.70 0.11
CA ASP A 186 -11.75 10.58 1.47
C ASP A 186 -13.28 10.43 1.45
N PHE A 187 -13.78 9.33 2.01
CA PHE A 187 -15.20 8.95 2.07
C PHE A 187 -15.74 8.96 3.51
N THR A 188 -15.11 9.70 4.42
CA THR A 188 -15.44 9.60 5.85
C THR A 188 -16.59 10.51 6.30
N ASP A 189 -16.91 11.48 5.45
CA ASP A 189 -18.06 12.39 5.54
C ASP A 189 -19.08 12.05 4.42
N ASP A 190 -20.24 12.72 4.40
CA ASP A 190 -21.35 12.39 3.49
C ASP A 190 -21.00 12.57 2.00
N THR A 191 -20.02 13.42 1.70
CA THR A 191 -19.57 13.72 0.33
C THR A 191 -18.10 13.34 0.16
N PRO A 192 -17.73 12.68 -0.95
CA PRO A 192 -16.34 12.36 -1.24
C PRO A 192 -15.47 13.62 -1.34
N VAL A 193 -14.24 13.56 -0.84
CA VAL A 193 -13.27 14.67 -0.93
C VAL A 193 -11.99 14.17 -1.59
N VAL A 194 -11.53 14.85 -2.64
CA VAL A 194 -10.23 14.56 -3.27
C VAL A 194 -9.11 15.11 -2.40
N ALA A 195 -8.50 14.26 -1.58
CA ALA A 195 -7.42 14.63 -0.68
C ALA A 195 -6.07 14.79 -1.39
N ARG A 196 -5.87 14.09 -2.52
CA ARG A 196 -4.69 14.22 -3.40
C ARG A 196 -5.04 13.81 -4.82
N VAL A 197 -4.61 14.58 -5.81
CA VAL A 197 -4.68 14.19 -7.22
C VAL A 197 -3.40 13.45 -7.63
N GLY A 198 -3.55 12.24 -8.16
CA GLY A 198 -2.48 11.34 -8.53
C GLY A 198 -2.73 10.68 -9.89
N THR A 199 -2.45 9.38 -10.02
CA THR A 199 -2.63 8.61 -11.26
C THR A 199 -4.10 8.38 -11.63
N GLY A 200 -5.02 8.43 -10.66
CA GLY A 200 -6.45 8.19 -10.89
C GLY A 200 -7.18 9.47 -11.30
N ASP A 201 -8.16 9.34 -12.18
CA ASP A 201 -9.08 10.43 -12.54
C ASP A 201 -9.95 10.83 -11.31
N PRO A 202 -9.90 12.09 -10.83
CA PRO A 202 -10.70 12.53 -9.71
C PRO A 202 -12.17 12.82 -10.06
N THR A 203 -12.50 13.05 -11.34
CA THR A 203 -13.84 13.50 -11.77
C THR A 203 -15.01 12.61 -11.31
N PRO A 204 -14.89 11.27 -11.18
CA PRO A 204 -15.97 10.45 -10.63
C PRO A 204 -16.35 10.74 -9.16
N PHE A 205 -15.58 11.55 -8.45
CA PHE A 205 -15.73 11.84 -7.02
C PHE A 205 -15.99 13.33 -6.74
N GLU A 206 -16.18 14.14 -7.78
CA GLU A 206 -16.49 15.57 -7.72
C GLU A 206 -18.00 15.86 -7.83
#